data_AF-A0A7R9UMA1-F1
#
_entry.id   AF-A0A7R9UMA1-F1
#
_cell.length_a   1.000
_cell.length_b   1.000
_cell.length_c   1.000
_cell.angle_alpha   90.00
_cell.angle_beta   90.00
_cell.angle_gamma   90.00
#
_symmetry.space_group_name_H-M   'P 1'
#
loop_
_entity.id
_entity.type
_entity.pdbx_description
1 polymer ?
#
loop_
_entity_poly.entity_id
_entity_poly.type
_entity_poly.pdbx_seq_one_letter_code
_entity_poly.pdbx_strand_id
1 'polypeptide(L)'
;PPELGLRGPDEPEPPAEPNGTAVQPLPVPDEGAVAAKHAALASDGVDLTSDVPSNLPYATPGEKLRPAERFFRQYYAPMLNWAPTKHAWLKPVSIGLVCFWATLGGVGARFAFKLRPPTKQEQWFTADHMYTGFGDISSNRFLSGAEDSYVDMQIVLGVAGFERSDNFVVWNPSKNRGKATFDASFDIRERDGQEALRELCDAMRDVPCTVKSCVGGFVRFIRPGELYCPIEEFDEWYGDTVYNATGAKTSSYNGKKDRPTGDSFIDLVKDFTRTSYDTASSFGFIIGELA
;
A
#
# COMPACT_ATOMS: atom_id res chain seq x y z
N PRO A 1 33.95 -13.08 2.58
CA PRO A 1 34.70 -12.10 1.75
C PRO A 1 35.49 -12.80 0.64
N PRO A 2 35.00 -12.82 -0.61
CA PRO A 2 35.83 -13.12 -1.76
C PRO A 2 36.41 -11.83 -2.33
N GLU A 3 37.70 -11.88 -2.68
CA GLU A 3 38.48 -10.78 -3.22
C GLU A 3 37.95 -10.31 -4.58
N LEU A 4 37.70 -9.01 -4.69
CA LEU A 4 37.44 -8.33 -5.96
C LEU A 4 38.78 -8.10 -6.67
N GLY A 5 39.05 -8.93 -7.67
CA GLY A 5 40.13 -8.71 -8.63
C GLY A 5 39.83 -7.48 -9.48
N LEU A 6 40.61 -6.42 -9.30
CA LEU A 6 40.58 -5.23 -10.13
C LEU A 6 41.16 -5.56 -11.52
N ARG A 7 40.32 -5.42 -12.55
CA ARG A 7 40.68 -5.53 -13.97
C ARG A 7 41.49 -4.28 -14.37
N GLY A 8 42.67 -4.49 -14.96
CA GLY A 8 43.55 -3.41 -15.44
C GLY A 8 43.09 -2.79 -16.77
N PRO A 9 43.67 -1.64 -17.16
CA PRO A 9 43.13 -0.73 -18.19
C PRO A 9 43.39 -1.09 -19.67
N ASP A 10 43.82 -2.32 -20.00
CA ASP A 10 44.28 -2.67 -21.36
C ASP A 10 43.52 -3.84 -22.00
N GLU A 11 42.18 -3.85 -21.95
CA GLU A 11 41.36 -4.76 -22.77
C GLU A 11 40.82 -4.03 -24.02
N PRO A 12 41.04 -4.56 -25.24
CA PRO A 12 40.56 -3.94 -26.48
C PRO A 12 39.02 -3.97 -26.58
N GLU A 13 38.45 -2.86 -27.05
CA GLU A 13 37.01 -2.70 -27.28
C GLU A 13 36.42 -3.86 -28.11
N PRO A 14 35.26 -4.41 -27.71
CA PRO A 14 34.55 -5.36 -28.53
C PRO A 14 34.01 -4.68 -29.81
N PRO A 15 33.98 -5.39 -30.95
CA PRO A 15 33.52 -4.83 -32.21
C PRO A 15 32.04 -4.45 -32.17
N ALA A 16 31.73 -3.28 -32.74
CA ALA A 16 30.39 -2.72 -32.84
C ALA A 16 29.40 -3.70 -33.50
N GLU A 17 28.24 -3.88 -32.85
CA GLU A 17 27.14 -4.68 -33.37
C GLU A 17 26.58 -4.09 -34.69
N PRO A 18 26.22 -4.94 -35.66
CA PRO A 18 25.64 -4.48 -36.91
C PRO A 18 24.22 -3.92 -36.71
N ASN A 19 23.99 -2.78 -37.37
CA ASN A 19 22.74 -2.02 -37.40
C ASN A 19 21.47 -2.88 -37.44
N GLY A 20 20.56 -2.55 -36.52
CA GLY A 20 19.26 -3.16 -36.33
C GLY A 20 18.46 -3.31 -37.62
N THR A 21 18.00 -4.53 -37.86
CA THR A 21 16.94 -4.81 -38.82
C THR A 21 15.63 -4.36 -38.20
N ALA A 22 14.97 -3.38 -38.80
CA ALA A 22 13.67 -2.89 -38.38
C ALA A 22 12.64 -4.03 -38.42
N VAL A 23 12.25 -4.52 -37.24
CA VAL A 23 11.11 -5.43 -37.08
C VAL A 23 9.85 -4.63 -37.38
N GLN A 24 9.17 -4.96 -38.47
CA GLN A 24 7.88 -4.37 -38.80
C GLN A 24 6.85 -4.75 -37.73
N PRO A 25 5.98 -3.83 -37.31
CA PRO A 25 4.91 -4.14 -36.37
C PRO A 25 3.92 -5.12 -37.02
N LEU A 26 3.58 -6.18 -36.29
CA LEU A 26 2.50 -7.10 -36.66
C LEU A 26 1.18 -6.33 -36.74
N PRO A 27 0.30 -6.64 -37.72
CA PRO A 27 -0.99 -5.98 -37.86
C PRO A 27 -1.87 -6.27 -36.64
N VAL A 28 -2.34 -5.21 -36.00
CA VAL A 28 -3.34 -5.26 -34.93
C VAL A 28 -4.65 -5.76 -35.54
N PRO A 29 -5.26 -6.83 -35.00
CA PRO A 29 -6.54 -7.31 -35.51
C PRO A 29 -7.64 -6.29 -35.24
N ASP A 30 -8.41 -6.01 -36.28
CA ASP A 30 -9.53 -5.07 -36.32
C ASP A 30 -10.58 -5.40 -35.24
N GLU A 31 -10.74 -4.51 -34.25
CA GLU A 31 -11.62 -4.69 -33.09
C GLU A 31 -13.10 -4.88 -33.49
N GLY A 32 -13.48 -4.48 -34.71
CA GLY A 32 -14.81 -4.68 -35.27
C GLY A 32 -15.15 -6.14 -35.58
N ALA A 33 -14.16 -6.97 -35.94
CA ALA A 33 -14.39 -8.38 -36.28
C ALA A 33 -14.56 -9.27 -35.03
N VAL A 34 -13.96 -8.86 -33.91
CA VAL A 34 -14.07 -9.57 -32.62
C VAL A 34 -15.43 -9.26 -31.98
N ALA A 35 -15.87 -7.98 -32.01
CA ALA A 35 -17.18 -7.58 -31.49
C ALA A 35 -18.35 -8.26 -32.23
N ALA A 36 -18.28 -8.46 -33.55
CA ALA A 36 -19.32 -9.16 -34.30
C ALA A 36 -19.39 -10.67 -33.96
N LYS A 37 -18.24 -11.29 -33.64
CA LYS A 37 -18.18 -12.70 -33.23
C LYS A 37 -18.68 -12.90 -31.79
N HIS A 38 -18.49 -11.92 -30.92
CA HIS A 38 -19.05 -11.94 -29.55
C HIS A 38 -20.55 -11.59 -29.52
N ALA A 39 -21.04 -10.72 -30.42
CA ALA A 39 -22.47 -10.44 -30.53
C ALA A 39 -23.27 -11.63 -31.08
N ALA A 40 -22.70 -12.40 -32.00
CA ALA A 40 -23.31 -13.65 -32.50
C ALA A 40 -23.36 -14.77 -31.45
N LEU A 41 -22.52 -14.70 -30.40
CA LEU A 41 -22.54 -15.65 -29.26
C LEU A 41 -23.44 -15.20 -28.11
N ALA A 42 -23.92 -13.94 -28.12
CA ALA A 42 -24.73 -13.36 -27.04
C ALA A 42 -26.24 -13.36 -27.33
N SER A 43 -26.66 -13.60 -28.59
CA SER A 43 -28.08 -13.76 -28.96
C SER A 43 -28.57 -15.20 -28.85
N ASP A 44 -27.68 -16.18 -28.75
CA ASP A 44 -28.03 -17.54 -28.39
C ASP A 44 -28.01 -17.63 -26.87
N GLY A 45 -29.16 -17.29 -26.27
CA GLY A 45 -29.46 -17.61 -24.88
C GLY A 45 -29.45 -19.12 -24.68
N VAL A 46 -28.25 -19.70 -24.60
CA VAL A 46 -28.04 -21.07 -24.17
C VAL A 46 -28.24 -21.07 -22.67
N ASP A 47 -29.47 -21.34 -22.28
CA ASP A 47 -29.85 -21.75 -20.94
C ASP A 47 -29.08 -23.05 -20.61
N LEU A 48 -27.89 -22.90 -20.03
CA LEU A 48 -27.03 -24.00 -19.58
C LEU A 48 -27.65 -24.82 -18.44
N THR A 49 -28.90 -24.52 -18.05
CA THR A 49 -29.66 -25.29 -17.05
C THR A 49 -30.89 -25.99 -17.61
N SER A 50 -31.30 -25.74 -18.87
CA SER A 50 -32.46 -26.41 -19.48
C SER A 50 -32.15 -27.57 -20.43
N ASP A 51 -30.89 -27.71 -20.88
CA ASP A 51 -30.46 -28.79 -21.79
C ASP A 51 -29.61 -29.88 -21.11
N VAL A 52 -29.85 -30.13 -19.82
CA VAL A 52 -29.60 -31.48 -19.29
C VAL A 52 -30.84 -32.29 -19.61
N PRO A 53 -30.86 -33.14 -20.64
CA PRO A 53 -31.98 -34.04 -20.83
C PRO A 53 -32.11 -34.85 -19.53
N SER A 54 -33.20 -34.62 -18.81
CA SER A 54 -33.60 -35.37 -17.62
C SER A 54 -33.81 -36.86 -17.93
N ASN A 55 -33.72 -37.23 -19.21
CA ASN A 55 -33.58 -38.56 -19.73
C ASN A 55 -32.26 -38.69 -20.52
N LEU A 56 -31.14 -38.88 -19.82
CA LEU A 56 -30.04 -39.65 -20.43
C LEU A 56 -30.67 -40.97 -20.90
N PRO A 57 -30.63 -41.33 -22.20
CA PRO A 57 -31.21 -42.57 -22.66
C PRO A 57 -30.54 -43.70 -21.88
N TYR A 58 -31.30 -44.39 -21.04
CA TYR A 58 -30.87 -45.65 -20.49
C TYR A 58 -30.53 -46.54 -21.67
N ALA A 59 -29.22 -46.76 -21.90
CA ALA A 59 -28.72 -47.54 -23.03
C ALA A 59 -29.56 -48.81 -23.18
N THR A 60 -30.24 -48.92 -24.32
CA THR A 60 -31.12 -50.05 -24.61
C THR A 60 -30.30 -51.34 -24.56
N PRO A 61 -30.86 -52.47 -24.06
CA PRO A 61 -30.11 -53.72 -23.99
C PRO A 61 -29.74 -54.18 -25.41
N GLY A 62 -28.48 -53.97 -25.82
CA GLY A 62 -27.99 -54.36 -27.15
C GLY A 62 -27.13 -53.32 -27.86
N GLU A 63 -27.08 -52.07 -27.39
CA GLU A 63 -26.25 -51.02 -27.99
C GLU A 63 -24.75 -51.21 -27.63
N LYS A 64 -23.87 -51.08 -28.62
CA LYS A 64 -22.40 -51.20 -28.42
C LYS A 64 -21.89 -49.98 -27.66
N LEU A 65 -21.91 -50.07 -26.33
CA LEU A 65 -21.36 -49.04 -25.43
C LEU A 65 -19.92 -48.71 -25.77
N ARG A 66 -19.58 -47.43 -25.72
CA ARG A 66 -18.20 -46.95 -25.85
C ARG A 66 -17.35 -47.53 -24.70
N PRO A 67 -16.03 -47.73 -24.89
CA PRO A 67 -15.18 -48.28 -23.84
C PRO A 67 -15.26 -47.52 -22.51
N ALA A 68 -15.37 -46.19 -22.54
CA ALA A 68 -15.55 -45.36 -21.35
C ALA A 68 -16.87 -45.62 -20.61
N GLU A 69 -17.99 -45.69 -21.34
CA GLU A 69 -19.31 -45.99 -20.77
C GLU A 69 -19.34 -47.39 -20.14
N ARG A 70 -18.67 -48.36 -20.79
CA ARG A 70 -18.52 -49.72 -20.27
C ARG A 70 -17.77 -49.71 -18.94
N PHE A 71 -16.67 -48.97 -18.84
CA PHE A 71 -15.91 -48.84 -17.59
C PHE A 71 -16.75 -48.21 -16.47
N PHE A 72 -17.41 -47.08 -16.74
CA PHE A 72 -18.20 -46.39 -15.73
C PHE A 72 -19.39 -47.23 -15.24
N ARG A 73 -20.05 -47.96 -16.15
CA ARG A 73 -21.21 -48.80 -15.82
C ARG A 73 -20.83 -50.11 -15.14
N GLN A 74 -19.77 -50.79 -15.59
CA GLN A 74 -19.40 -52.12 -15.10
C GLN A 74 -18.51 -52.09 -13.85
N TYR A 75 -17.66 -51.07 -13.71
CA TYR A 75 -16.64 -51.05 -12.65
C TYR A 75 -16.83 -49.87 -11.69
N TYR A 76 -16.93 -48.63 -12.19
CA TYR A 76 -16.92 -47.44 -11.33
C TYR A 76 -18.22 -47.24 -10.54
N ALA A 77 -19.37 -47.20 -11.21
CA ALA A 77 -20.68 -46.99 -10.59
C ALA A 77 -21.06 -48.06 -9.55
N PRO A 78 -20.86 -49.38 -9.79
CA PRO A 78 -21.15 -50.39 -8.76
C PRO A 78 -20.16 -50.33 -7.60
N MET A 79 -18.90 -49.93 -7.81
CA MET A 79 -17.93 -49.73 -6.73
C MET A 79 -18.32 -48.54 -5.84
N LEU A 80 -18.70 -47.40 -6.44
CA LEU A 80 -19.06 -46.19 -5.70
C LEU A 80 -20.40 -46.34 -4.94
N ASN A 81 -21.34 -47.10 -5.52
CA ASN A 81 -22.65 -47.40 -4.93
C ASN A 81 -22.68 -48.71 -4.13
N TRP A 82 -21.54 -49.36 -3.89
CA TRP A 82 -21.50 -50.58 -3.11
C TRP A 82 -22.05 -50.33 -1.70
N ALA A 83 -22.98 -51.18 -1.28
CA ALA A 83 -23.66 -51.10 0.01
C ALA A 83 -23.70 -52.50 0.65
N PRO A 84 -23.46 -52.62 1.97
CA PRO A 84 -23.42 -53.91 2.65
C PRO A 84 -24.79 -54.61 2.73
N THR A 85 -25.89 -53.85 2.64
CA THR A 85 -27.25 -54.38 2.56
C THR A 85 -28.06 -53.64 1.48
N LYS A 86 -29.03 -54.32 0.86
CA LYS A 86 -29.89 -53.76 -0.19
C LYS A 86 -30.72 -52.53 0.25
N HIS A 87 -30.80 -52.27 1.55
CA HIS A 87 -31.50 -51.14 2.16
C HIS A 87 -30.59 -50.25 3.02
N ALA A 88 -29.27 -50.40 2.93
CA ALA A 88 -28.35 -49.49 3.59
C ALA A 88 -28.39 -48.13 2.87
N TRP A 89 -28.98 -47.13 3.53
CA TRP A 89 -28.95 -45.73 3.10
C TRP A 89 -27.54 -45.14 3.12
N LEU A 90 -26.60 -45.77 3.84
CA LEU A 90 -25.21 -45.39 3.93
C LEU A 90 -24.37 -46.14 2.89
N LYS A 91 -23.84 -45.40 1.92
CA LYS A 91 -22.87 -45.88 0.93
C LYS A 91 -21.46 -45.55 1.43
N PRO A 92 -20.75 -46.48 2.09
CA PRO A 92 -19.51 -46.17 2.81
C PRO A 92 -18.40 -45.66 1.89
N VAL A 93 -18.32 -46.15 0.65
CA VAL A 93 -17.31 -45.72 -0.34
C VAL A 93 -17.54 -44.25 -0.75
N SER A 94 -18.79 -43.88 -1.02
CA SER A 94 -19.16 -42.50 -1.36
C SER A 94 -18.92 -41.54 -0.19
N ILE A 95 -19.30 -41.93 1.04
CA ILE A 95 -19.06 -41.14 2.25
C ILE A 95 -17.56 -40.99 2.50
N GLY A 96 -16.79 -42.06 2.36
CA GLY A 96 -15.33 -42.02 2.47
C GLY A 96 -14.69 -41.05 1.47
N LEU A 97 -15.17 -41.03 0.23
CA LEU A 97 -14.70 -40.08 -0.79
C LEU A 97 -15.05 -38.63 -0.43
N VAL A 98 -16.29 -38.37 0.03
CA VAL A 98 -16.71 -37.02 0.46
C VAL A 98 -15.90 -36.57 1.67
N CYS A 99 -15.69 -37.44 2.67
CA CYS A 99 -14.84 -37.14 3.81
C CYS A 99 -13.40 -36.87 3.40
N PHE A 100 -12.86 -37.62 2.42
CA PHE A 100 -11.51 -37.39 1.89
C PHE A 100 -11.38 -36.02 1.20
N TRP A 101 -12.36 -35.63 0.37
CA TRP A 101 -12.36 -34.30 -0.23
C TRP A 101 -12.60 -33.19 0.80
N ALA A 102 -13.43 -33.43 1.82
CA ALA A 102 -13.65 -32.50 2.91
C ALA A 102 -12.39 -32.30 3.77
N THR A 103 -11.61 -33.36 4.03
CA THR A 103 -10.33 -33.24 4.74
C THR A 103 -9.29 -32.52 3.90
N LEU A 104 -9.17 -32.84 2.60
CA LEU A 104 -8.30 -32.07 1.69
C LEU A 104 -8.71 -30.59 1.60
N GLY A 105 -10.01 -30.32 1.50
CA GLY A 105 -10.55 -28.95 1.51
C GLY A 105 -10.28 -28.23 2.83
N GLY A 106 -10.44 -28.91 3.97
CA GLY A 106 -10.12 -28.37 5.29
C GLY A 106 -8.63 -28.09 5.47
N VAL A 107 -7.75 -28.95 4.95
CA VAL A 107 -6.30 -28.71 4.90
C VAL A 107 -5.99 -27.51 4.00
N GLY A 108 -6.62 -27.41 2.83
CA GLY A 108 -6.49 -26.25 1.94
C GLY A 108 -6.93 -24.95 2.60
N ALA A 109 -8.09 -24.94 3.27
CA ALA A 109 -8.58 -23.79 4.03
C ALA A 109 -7.61 -23.41 5.17
N ARG A 110 -7.04 -24.40 5.87
CA ARG A 110 -6.02 -24.15 6.90
C ARG A 110 -4.77 -23.47 6.33
N PHE A 111 -4.35 -23.81 5.12
CA PHE A 111 -3.24 -23.12 4.45
C PHE A 111 -3.64 -21.73 3.95
N ALA A 112 -4.88 -21.56 3.47
CA ALA A 112 -5.40 -20.26 3.06
C ALA A 112 -5.42 -19.25 4.23
N PHE A 113 -5.84 -19.67 5.43
CA PHE A 113 -5.80 -18.82 6.63
C PHE A 113 -4.38 -18.49 7.12
N LYS A 114 -3.36 -19.18 6.61
CA LYS A 114 -1.95 -18.90 6.91
C LYS A 114 -1.25 -18.04 5.87
N LEU A 115 -1.96 -17.61 4.82
CA LEU A 115 -1.42 -16.65 3.87
C LEU A 115 -1.11 -15.34 4.63
N ARG A 116 0.14 -14.92 4.57
CA ARG A 116 0.58 -13.65 5.13
C ARG A 116 0.51 -12.59 4.03
N PRO A 117 0.21 -11.33 4.37
CA PRO A 117 0.41 -10.25 3.42
C PRO A 117 1.88 -10.25 2.96
N PRO A 118 2.15 -9.87 1.69
CA PRO A 118 3.51 -9.78 1.20
C PRO A 118 4.29 -8.79 2.06
N THR A 119 5.47 -9.19 2.52
CA THR A 119 6.37 -8.36 3.36
C THR A 119 7.41 -7.60 2.55
N LYS A 120 7.35 -7.70 1.22
CA LYS A 120 8.22 -7.00 0.28
C LYS A 120 7.38 -6.15 -0.65
N GLN A 121 7.99 -5.10 -1.21
CA GLN A 121 7.40 -4.31 -2.29
C GLN A 121 6.98 -5.24 -3.45
N GLU A 122 5.93 -4.84 -4.16
CA GLU A 122 5.37 -5.59 -5.28
C GLU A 122 6.44 -5.95 -6.31
N GLN A 123 6.55 -7.25 -6.56
CA GLN A 123 7.54 -7.81 -7.46
C GLN A 123 6.97 -7.82 -8.88
N TRP A 124 7.29 -6.78 -9.64
CA TRP A 124 6.87 -6.64 -11.04
C TRP A 124 7.63 -7.54 -12.02
N PHE A 125 8.86 -7.94 -11.67
CA PHE A 125 9.73 -8.77 -12.49
C PHE A 125 10.11 -10.06 -11.75
N THR A 126 10.50 -11.10 -12.48
CA THR A 126 11.00 -12.35 -11.86
C THR A 126 12.19 -12.06 -10.94
N ALA A 127 12.43 -12.92 -9.94
CA ALA A 127 13.44 -12.66 -8.91
C ALA A 127 14.86 -12.50 -9.48
N ASP A 128 15.13 -13.19 -10.58
CA ASP A 128 16.41 -13.16 -11.29
C ASP A 128 16.54 -11.96 -12.25
N HIS A 129 15.54 -11.08 -12.33
CA HIS A 129 15.65 -9.88 -13.13
C HIS A 129 16.60 -8.87 -12.47
N MET A 130 17.41 -8.17 -13.27
CA MET A 130 18.40 -7.22 -12.75
C MET A 130 17.76 -6.12 -11.88
N TYR A 131 16.53 -5.70 -12.20
CA TYR A 131 15.79 -4.70 -11.44
C TYR A 131 15.45 -5.16 -10.01
N THR A 132 15.01 -6.41 -9.82
CA THR A 132 14.72 -6.96 -8.49
C THR A 132 15.99 -7.20 -7.70
N GLY A 133 17.06 -7.69 -8.37
CA GLY A 133 18.37 -7.85 -7.75
C GLY A 133 18.95 -6.52 -7.26
N PHE A 134 18.84 -5.45 -8.04
CA PHE A 134 19.25 -4.11 -7.63
C PHE A 134 18.43 -3.60 -6.43
N GLY A 135 17.09 -3.74 -6.47
CA GLY A 135 16.22 -3.36 -5.36
C GLY A 135 16.57 -4.11 -4.06
N ASP A 136 16.75 -5.43 -4.13
CA ASP A 136 17.11 -6.26 -2.97
C ASP A 136 18.49 -5.89 -2.40
N ILE A 137 19.48 -5.58 -3.26
CA ILE A 137 20.81 -5.12 -2.79
C ILE A 137 20.71 -3.72 -2.18
N SER A 138 19.97 -2.80 -2.82
CA SER A 138 19.75 -1.44 -2.34
C SER A 138 19.11 -1.42 -0.95
N SER A 139 18.06 -2.21 -0.76
CA SER A 139 17.31 -2.24 0.50
C SER A 139 17.99 -3.04 1.61
N ASN A 140 18.74 -4.11 1.30
CA ASN A 140 19.28 -5.00 2.35
C ASN A 140 20.77 -4.85 2.62
N ARG A 141 21.56 -4.25 1.71
CA ARG A 141 23.03 -4.19 1.87
C ARG A 141 23.59 -2.80 2.18
N PHE A 142 22.80 -1.74 1.99
CA PHE A 142 23.24 -0.38 2.34
C PHE A 142 22.63 0.06 3.67
N LEU A 143 23.38 0.88 4.41
CA LEU A 143 22.97 1.46 5.69
C LEU A 143 21.68 2.29 5.56
N SER A 144 21.42 2.88 4.39
CA SER A 144 20.17 3.58 4.09
C SER A 144 18.93 2.69 4.24
N GLY A 145 19.04 1.39 3.94
CA GLY A 145 17.93 0.45 4.14
C GLY A 145 17.59 0.21 5.62
N ALA A 146 18.56 0.43 6.52
CA ALA A 146 18.30 0.43 7.96
C ALA A 146 17.72 1.77 8.45
N GLU A 147 18.01 2.89 7.79
CA GLU A 147 17.36 4.18 8.07
C GLU A 147 15.90 4.18 7.60
N ASP A 148 15.61 3.51 6.47
CA ASP A 148 14.26 3.25 5.95
C ASP A 148 13.39 2.36 6.87
N SER A 149 13.95 1.86 7.97
CA SER A 149 13.17 1.19 9.03
C SER A 149 12.36 2.15 9.89
N TYR A 150 12.68 3.45 9.84
CA TYR A 150 11.91 4.50 10.50
C TYR A 150 10.88 5.04 9.53
N VAL A 151 9.68 5.30 10.05
CA VAL A 151 8.61 5.90 9.27
C VAL A 151 8.60 7.40 9.55
N ASP A 152 8.70 8.19 8.49
CA ASP A 152 8.47 9.63 8.58
C ASP A 152 7.02 9.89 8.98
N MET A 153 6.84 10.47 10.17
CA MET A 153 5.53 10.79 10.72
C MET A 153 5.33 12.30 10.71
N GLN A 154 4.17 12.72 10.21
CA GLN A 154 3.73 14.11 10.26
C GLN A 154 2.44 14.19 11.06
N ILE A 155 2.44 15.02 12.10
CA ILE A 155 1.26 15.28 12.92
C ILE A 155 0.65 16.59 12.43
N VAL A 156 -0.60 16.53 11.96
CA VAL A 156 -1.35 17.70 11.49
C VAL A 156 -2.43 18.01 12.52
N LEU A 157 -2.42 19.25 13.00
CA LEU A 157 -3.41 19.77 13.97
C LEU A 157 -4.34 20.77 13.27
N GLY A 158 -5.55 20.95 13.80
CA GLY A 158 -6.52 21.93 13.29
C GLY A 158 -7.38 21.48 12.11
N VAL A 159 -7.29 20.21 11.69
CA VAL A 159 -8.19 19.63 10.68
C VAL A 159 -9.33 18.91 11.39
N ALA A 160 -10.56 19.40 11.22
CA ALA A 160 -11.77 18.78 11.76
C ALA A 160 -12.18 17.55 10.96
N GLY A 161 -11.96 17.57 9.64
CA GLY A 161 -12.35 16.48 8.77
C GLY A 161 -12.01 16.68 7.31
N PHE A 162 -12.58 15.80 6.50
CA PHE A 162 -12.38 15.80 5.05
C PHE A 162 -13.71 15.53 4.35
N GLU A 163 -14.20 16.53 3.63
CA GLU A 163 -15.43 16.44 2.86
C GLU A 163 -15.09 16.03 1.43
N ARG A 164 -15.50 14.82 1.06
CA ARG A 164 -15.45 14.38 -0.34
C ARG A 164 -16.64 14.97 -1.06
N SER A 165 -16.40 15.70 -2.15
CA SER A 165 -17.48 16.13 -3.03
C SER A 165 -18.22 14.92 -3.60
N ASP A 166 -19.51 15.04 -3.86
CA ASP A 166 -20.33 13.98 -4.49
C ASP A 166 -19.76 13.51 -5.85
N ASN A 167 -18.93 14.34 -6.50
CA ASN A 167 -18.24 14.04 -7.75
C ASN A 167 -16.87 13.36 -7.58
N PHE A 168 -16.56 12.80 -6.40
CA PHE A 168 -15.33 12.04 -6.19
C PHE A 168 -15.40 10.71 -6.95
N VAL A 169 -14.49 10.53 -7.91
CA VAL A 169 -14.32 9.28 -8.64
C VAL A 169 -13.06 8.57 -8.14
N VAL A 170 -13.23 7.39 -7.54
CA VAL A 170 -12.12 6.58 -6.98
C VAL A 170 -11.04 6.31 -8.04
N TRP A 171 -11.47 6.10 -9.29
CA TRP A 171 -10.59 5.82 -10.44
C TRP A 171 -9.93 7.07 -11.03
N ASN A 172 -10.30 8.27 -10.58
CA ASN A 172 -9.68 9.51 -11.01
C ASN A 172 -9.46 10.45 -9.81
N PRO A 173 -8.55 10.08 -8.89
CA PRO A 173 -8.34 10.82 -7.67
C PRO A 173 -7.66 12.18 -7.93
N SER A 174 -7.23 12.52 -9.15
CA SER A 174 -6.62 13.84 -9.41
C SER A 174 -7.65 14.94 -9.61
N LYS A 175 -8.89 14.63 -10.01
CA LYS A 175 -9.87 15.65 -10.41
C LYS A 175 -10.65 16.28 -9.27
N ASN A 176 -11.02 15.53 -8.22
CA ASN A 176 -11.83 16.05 -7.10
C ASN A 176 -11.63 15.23 -5.82
N ARG A 177 -10.47 15.33 -5.15
CA ARG A 177 -10.23 14.55 -3.92
C ARG A 177 -11.19 14.91 -2.78
N GLY A 178 -11.66 16.15 -2.74
CA GLY A 178 -12.40 16.72 -1.63
C GLY A 178 -11.74 17.99 -1.11
N LYS A 179 -12.33 18.59 -0.07
CA LYS A 179 -11.77 19.73 0.64
C LYS A 179 -11.58 19.36 2.11
N ALA A 180 -10.47 19.79 2.69
CA ALA A 180 -10.26 19.68 4.13
C ALA A 180 -11.18 20.69 4.84
N THR A 181 -11.81 20.24 5.93
CA THR A 181 -12.56 21.11 6.83
C THR A 181 -11.69 21.38 8.05
N PHE A 182 -11.52 22.66 8.39
CA PHE A 182 -10.69 23.11 9.50
C PHE A 182 -11.55 23.29 10.75
N ASP A 183 -10.95 23.01 11.90
CA ASP A 183 -11.60 23.25 13.18
C ASP A 183 -11.53 24.75 13.51
N ALA A 184 -12.67 25.43 13.50
CA ALA A 184 -12.76 26.85 13.82
C ALA A 184 -12.41 27.16 15.29
N SER A 185 -12.41 26.15 16.16
CA SER A 185 -12.01 26.29 17.57
C SER A 185 -10.50 26.09 17.78
N PHE A 186 -9.78 25.62 16.77
CA PHE A 186 -8.33 25.46 16.85
C PHE A 186 -7.64 26.82 16.70
N ASP A 187 -7.11 27.34 17.81
CA ASP A 187 -6.41 28.62 17.85
C ASP A 187 -5.08 28.50 18.60
N ILE A 188 -3.98 28.79 17.90
CA ILE A 188 -2.61 28.79 18.43
C ILE A 188 -2.09 30.21 18.72
N ARG A 189 -2.92 31.25 18.54
CA ARG A 189 -2.55 32.66 18.77
C ARG A 189 -2.39 32.98 20.25
N GLU A 190 -3.13 32.26 21.09
CA GLU A 190 -3.11 32.45 22.53
C GLU A 190 -1.93 31.71 23.17
N ARG A 191 -1.44 32.28 24.27
CA ARG A 191 -0.29 31.74 25.02
C ARG A 191 -0.48 30.27 25.38
N ASP A 192 -1.67 29.91 25.85
CA ASP A 192 -1.99 28.55 26.28
C ASP A 192 -1.89 27.55 25.11
N GLY A 193 -2.31 27.95 23.90
CA GLY A 193 -2.20 27.11 22.71
C GLY A 193 -0.74 26.92 22.26
N GLN A 194 0.07 27.98 22.35
CA GLN A 194 1.50 27.91 22.05
C GLN A 194 2.29 27.08 23.08
N GLU A 195 1.88 27.13 24.35
CA GLU A 195 2.47 26.33 25.43
C GLU A 195 2.07 24.86 25.28
N ALA A 196 0.80 24.57 24.99
CA ALA A 196 0.33 23.22 24.71
C ALA A 196 1.04 22.57 23.52
N LEU A 197 1.31 23.32 22.44
CA LEU A 197 2.07 22.81 21.30
C LEU A 197 3.53 22.48 21.68
N ARG A 198 4.14 23.28 22.56
CA ARG A 198 5.48 23.01 23.09
C ARG A 198 5.47 21.77 24.00
N GLU A 199 4.49 21.66 24.89
CA GLU A 199 4.34 20.50 25.76
C GLU A 199 4.11 19.21 24.95
N LEU A 200 3.35 19.28 23.85
CA LEU A 200 3.19 18.17 22.92
C LEU A 200 4.55 17.75 22.34
N CYS A 201 5.35 18.71 21.89
CA CYS A 201 6.71 18.47 21.42
C CYS A 201 7.58 17.77 22.46
N ASP A 202 7.60 18.28 23.69
CA ASP A 202 8.36 17.69 24.79
C ASP A 202 7.86 16.28 25.16
N ALA A 203 6.53 16.10 25.21
CA ALA A 203 5.93 14.81 25.45
C ALA A 203 6.34 13.78 24.38
N MET A 204 6.30 14.15 23.09
CA MET A 204 6.65 13.28 21.98
C MET A 204 8.11 12.80 22.01
N ARG A 205 9.04 13.59 22.57
CA ARG A 205 10.45 13.19 22.77
C ARG A 205 10.60 12.03 23.73
N ASP A 206 9.74 11.96 24.74
CA ASP A 206 9.85 11.01 25.82
C ASP A 206 8.86 9.85 25.76
N VAL A 207 8.03 9.78 24.70
CA VAL A 207 7.10 8.65 24.50
C VAL A 207 7.90 7.34 24.39
N PRO A 208 7.67 6.36 25.27
CA PRO A 208 8.34 5.07 25.20
C PRO A 208 7.77 4.22 24.06
N CYS A 209 8.66 3.57 23.31
CA CYS A 209 8.27 2.64 22.26
C CYS A 209 8.06 1.24 22.86
N THR A 210 6.81 0.85 23.09
CA THR A 210 6.47 -0.42 23.79
C THR A 210 6.00 -1.53 22.85
N VAL A 211 5.84 -1.25 21.56
CA VAL A 211 5.33 -2.20 20.57
C VAL A 211 6.44 -3.11 20.03
N LYS A 212 6.08 -4.31 19.55
CA LYS A 212 7.05 -5.28 19.01
C LYS A 212 7.85 -4.78 17.80
N SER A 213 7.36 -3.73 17.13
CA SER A 213 8.01 -3.09 15.98
C SER A 213 9.13 -2.11 16.38
N CYS A 214 9.31 -1.82 17.66
CA CYS A 214 10.43 -1.02 18.15
C CYS A 214 11.70 -1.88 18.11
N VAL A 215 12.44 -1.81 17.02
CA VAL A 215 13.68 -2.58 16.80
C VAL A 215 14.89 -1.71 17.14
N GLY A 216 15.96 -2.29 17.69
CA GLY A 216 17.26 -1.62 17.78
C GLY A 216 17.65 -1.02 19.14
N GLY A 217 16.93 -1.34 20.23
CA GLY A 217 17.35 -0.95 21.59
C GLY A 217 17.09 0.51 21.96
N PHE A 218 16.42 1.27 21.08
CA PHE A 218 15.90 2.59 21.42
C PHE A 218 14.64 2.44 22.28
N VAL A 219 14.66 3.06 23.46
CA VAL A 219 13.54 3.05 24.41
C VAL A 219 12.41 4.00 23.97
N ARG A 220 12.70 4.92 23.05
CA ARG A 220 11.83 6.03 22.65
C ARG A 220 11.19 5.81 21.27
N PHE A 221 10.01 6.38 21.10
CA PHE A 221 9.20 6.31 19.87
C PHE A 221 9.83 7.11 18.71
N ILE A 222 10.48 8.21 19.03
CA ILE A 222 11.17 9.07 18.07
C ILE A 222 12.68 8.92 18.26
N ARG A 223 13.43 8.92 17.16
CA ARG A 223 14.89 8.93 17.22
C ARG A 223 15.36 10.26 17.85
N PRO A 224 16.30 10.22 18.82
CA PRO A 224 16.83 11.45 19.41
C PRO A 224 17.39 12.39 18.34
N GLY A 225 16.97 13.66 18.37
CA GLY A 225 17.43 14.69 17.44
C GLY A 225 16.67 14.78 16.12
N GLU A 226 15.70 13.90 15.86
CA GLU A 226 14.89 13.91 14.62
C GLU A 226 13.47 14.45 14.81
N LEU A 227 13.07 14.84 16.04
CA LEU A 227 11.81 15.54 16.24
C LEU A 227 11.97 17.01 15.84
N TYR A 228 11.25 17.41 14.79
CA TYR A 228 11.14 18.81 14.39
C TYR A 228 9.91 19.46 15.02
N CYS A 229 10.13 20.62 15.66
CA CYS A 229 9.13 21.32 16.46
C CYS A 229 8.99 22.78 16.03
N PRO A 230 7.93 23.14 15.28
CA PRO A 230 7.78 24.47 14.70
C PRO A 230 7.82 25.60 15.72
N ILE A 231 7.25 25.37 16.91
CA ILE A 231 7.19 26.38 17.97
C ILE A 231 8.56 26.67 18.58
N GLU A 232 9.48 25.72 18.55
CA GLU A 232 10.84 25.92 19.07
C GLU A 232 11.74 26.60 18.05
N GLU A 233 11.62 26.20 16.78
CA GLU A 233 12.30 26.87 15.67
C GLU A 233 11.84 28.33 15.55
N PHE A 234 10.53 28.59 15.75
CA PHE A 234 10.00 29.94 15.85
C PHE A 234 10.57 30.70 17.06
N ASP A 235 10.65 30.07 18.23
CA ASP A 235 11.25 30.70 19.43
C ASP A 235 12.73 31.06 19.21
N GLU A 236 13.48 30.22 18.50
CA GLU A 236 14.89 30.45 18.16
C GLU A 236 15.02 31.61 17.16
N TRP A 237 14.25 31.58 16.06
CA TRP A 237 14.21 32.65 15.07
C TRP A 237 13.79 33.99 15.70
N TYR A 238 12.73 34.00 16.49
CA TYR A 238 12.21 35.20 17.15
C TYR A 238 13.14 35.69 18.26
N GLY A 239 13.76 34.77 19.01
CA GLY A 239 14.75 35.10 20.03
C GLY A 239 15.99 35.80 19.47
N ASP A 240 16.38 35.43 18.25
CA ASP A 240 17.46 36.08 17.49
C ASP A 240 17.01 37.38 16.80
N THR A 241 15.71 37.58 16.57
CA THR A 241 15.13 38.78 15.93
C THR A 241 14.21 39.59 16.86
N VAL A 242 14.79 40.35 17.79
CA VAL A 242 14.01 41.32 18.58
C VAL A 242 13.92 42.65 17.84
N TYR A 243 12.70 43.03 17.44
CA TYR A 243 12.37 44.39 16.97
C TYR A 243 11.62 45.13 18.08
N ASN A 244 12.07 46.34 18.43
CA ASN A 244 11.30 47.19 19.34
C ASN A 244 10.07 47.81 18.63
N ALA A 245 9.18 48.46 19.39
CA ALA A 245 7.95 49.11 18.88
C ALA A 245 8.19 50.21 17.81
N THR A 246 9.45 50.53 17.52
CA THR A 246 9.88 51.46 16.45
C THR A 246 10.56 50.78 15.27
N GLY A 247 10.58 49.44 15.22
CA GLY A 247 11.16 48.66 14.11
C GLY A 247 12.69 48.55 14.12
N ALA A 248 13.36 48.91 15.22
CA ALA A 248 14.80 48.79 15.35
C ALA A 248 15.20 47.44 16.01
N LYS A 249 16.25 46.81 15.48
CA LYS A 249 16.82 45.55 15.99
C LYS A 249 17.47 45.78 17.36
N THR A 250 16.97 45.17 18.42
CA THR A 250 17.54 45.28 19.78
C THR A 250 17.64 43.91 20.44
N SER A 251 18.79 43.24 20.33
CA SER A 251 19.04 41.91 20.92
C SER A 251 18.82 41.90 22.44
N SER A 252 17.70 41.32 22.93
CA SER A 252 17.56 40.81 24.30
C SER A 252 16.21 40.09 24.47
N TYR A 253 16.03 38.91 23.86
CA TYR A 253 14.89 38.07 24.24
C TYR A 253 15.28 37.23 25.46
N ASN A 254 14.67 37.52 26.60
CA ASN A 254 14.78 36.69 27.80
C ASN A 254 13.81 35.52 27.62
N GLY A 255 14.36 34.35 27.30
CA GLY A 255 13.60 33.16 26.94
C GLY A 255 12.34 32.91 27.79
N LYS A 256 11.30 32.43 27.12
CA LYS A 256 10.01 31.93 27.66
C LYS A 256 8.95 32.94 28.12
N LYS A 257 9.23 34.22 28.38
CA LYS A 257 8.20 35.07 29.06
C LYS A 257 7.22 35.83 28.16
N ASP A 258 7.64 36.28 26.97
CA ASP A 258 6.88 37.26 26.19
C ASP A 258 6.70 36.86 24.71
N ARG A 259 6.19 35.64 24.46
CA ARG A 259 5.82 35.27 23.09
C ARG A 259 4.72 36.22 22.61
N PRO A 260 4.79 36.71 21.36
CA PRO A 260 3.72 37.49 20.78
C PRO A 260 2.44 36.64 20.76
N THR A 261 1.31 37.27 21.06
CA THR A 261 -0.02 36.65 21.03
C THR A 261 -0.94 37.39 20.07
N GLY A 262 -2.10 36.78 19.78
CA GLY A 262 -3.09 37.37 18.88
C GLY A 262 -2.58 37.48 17.44
N ASP A 263 -2.95 38.55 16.75
CA ASP A 263 -2.63 38.73 15.33
C ASP A 263 -1.13 38.98 15.09
N SER A 264 -0.44 39.59 16.06
CA SER A 264 1.00 39.82 16.00
C SER A 264 1.81 38.52 15.88
N PHE A 265 1.34 37.46 16.54
CA PHE A 265 1.92 36.12 16.43
C PHE A 265 1.81 35.61 14.99
N ILE A 266 0.63 35.71 14.40
CA ILE A 266 0.38 35.19 13.06
C ILE A 266 1.23 35.92 12.01
N ASP A 267 1.34 37.24 12.11
CA ASP A 267 2.14 38.00 11.15
C ASP A 267 3.64 37.67 11.27
N LEU A 268 4.13 37.42 12.48
CA LEU A 268 5.49 36.93 12.70
C LEU A 268 5.68 35.50 12.20
N VAL A 269 4.70 34.61 12.37
CA VAL A 269 4.76 33.25 11.80
C VAL A 269 4.75 33.28 10.27
N LYS A 270 3.99 34.19 9.65
CA LYS A 270 4.05 34.42 8.19
C LYS A 270 5.42 34.92 7.74
N ASP A 271 6.09 35.76 8.53
CA ASP A 271 7.44 36.23 8.22
C ASP A 271 8.49 35.13 8.41
N PHE A 272 8.38 34.37 9.51
CA PHE A 272 9.18 33.19 9.78
C PHE A 272 9.12 32.18 8.63
N THR A 273 7.91 31.82 8.18
CA THR A 273 7.71 30.88 7.05
C THR A 273 8.22 31.40 5.72
N ARG A 274 8.35 32.72 5.54
CA ARG A 274 8.92 33.34 4.32
C ARG A 274 10.44 33.41 4.35
N THR A 275 11.02 33.59 5.53
CA THR A 275 12.46 33.79 5.70
C THR A 275 13.20 32.48 5.95
N SER A 276 12.52 31.51 6.53
CA SER A 276 13.03 30.17 6.78
C SER A 276 12.62 29.22 5.66
N TYR A 277 13.46 29.13 4.62
CA TYR A 277 13.25 28.22 3.49
C TYR A 277 13.66 26.77 3.79
N ASP A 278 14.33 26.53 4.92
CA ASP A 278 15.03 25.27 5.22
C ASP A 278 14.50 24.56 6.48
N THR A 279 13.47 25.11 7.13
CA THR A 279 12.90 24.47 8.33
C THR A 279 12.01 23.30 7.93
N ALA A 280 12.46 22.09 8.27
CA ALA A 280 11.77 20.83 8.06
C ALA A 280 10.42 20.75 8.79
N SER A 281 10.22 21.58 9.83
CA SER A 281 8.89 21.80 10.41
C SER A 281 8.23 23.02 9.79
N SER A 282 7.12 22.79 9.09
CA SER A 282 6.36 23.87 8.46
C SER A 282 5.13 24.20 9.30
N PHE A 283 4.97 25.48 9.62
CA PHE A 283 3.63 26.03 9.84
C PHE A 283 2.93 26.05 8.48
N GLY A 284 2.30 24.92 8.13
CA GLY A 284 1.52 24.80 6.90
C GLY A 284 0.16 25.46 7.07
N PHE A 285 -0.03 26.66 6.52
CA PHE A 285 -1.36 27.25 6.39
C PHE A 285 -2.03 26.67 5.15
N ILE A 286 -2.82 25.62 5.34
CA ILE A 286 -3.69 25.12 4.26
C ILE A 286 -4.92 26.01 4.27
N ILE A 287 -5.09 26.75 3.16
CA ILE A 287 -6.08 27.81 2.89
C ILE A 287 -5.57 29.21 3.26
N GLY A 288 -5.17 29.94 2.21
CA GLY A 288 -5.02 31.38 2.26
C GLY A 288 -6.37 32.04 2.45
N GLU A 289 -6.72 32.31 3.70
CA GLU A 289 -7.46 33.48 4.17
C GLU A 289 -7.63 33.32 5.68
N LEU A 290 -6.80 34.04 6.43
CA LEU A 290 -7.29 34.64 7.66
C LEU A 290 -8.02 35.91 7.23
N ALA A 291 -9.32 35.76 7.02
CA ALA A 291 -10.25 36.87 7.02
C ALA A 291 -11.21 36.64 8.18
#